data_AF-A0A3C0G5Y2-F1
#
_entry.id   AF-A0A3C0G5Y2-F1
#
_cell.length_a   1.000
_cell.length_b   1.000
_cell.length_c   1.000
_cell.angle_alpha   90.00
_cell.angle_beta   90.00
_cell.angle_gamma   90.00
#
_symmetry.space_group_name_H-M   'P 1'
#
loop_
_entity.id
_entity.type
_entity.pdbx_description
1 polymer ?
#
loop_
_entity_poly.entity_id
_entity_poly.type
_entity_poly.pdbx_seq_one_letter_code
_entity_poly.pdbx_strand_id
1 'polypeptide(L)' 'NANPLLKSTDGGKSWTMMSVPHGDNHDIWLNPNNPDLLIQCNDGGANVSHNGGKTWSSQ' A
#
# COMPACT_ATOMS: atom_id res chain seq x y z
N ASN A 1 -16.29 -5.78 -7.19
CA ASN A 1 -14.89 -5.65 -7.65
C ASN A 1 -14.16 -4.80 -6.64
N ALA A 2 -13.10 -5.30 -6.04
CA ALA A 2 -12.27 -4.58 -5.08
C ALA A 2 -11.28 -3.64 -5.79
N ASN A 3 -10.95 -2.50 -5.17
CA ASN A 3 -9.92 -1.61 -5.72
C ASN A 3 -8.52 -2.16 -5.39
N PRO A 4 -7.67 -2.43 -6.39
CA PRO A 4 -6.30 -2.87 -6.14
C PRO A 4 -5.41 -1.71 -5.67
N LEU A 5 -4.38 -2.02 -4.87
CA LEU A 5 -3.29 -1.07 -4.62
C LEU A 5 -2.23 -1.20 -5.73
N LEU A 6 -1.95 -0.10 -6.43
CA LEU A 6 -0.96 -0.04 -7.50
C LEU A 6 0.23 0.83 -7.08
N LYS A 7 1.44 0.41 -7.45
CA LYS A 7 2.69 1.15 -7.19
C LYS A 7 3.42 1.48 -8.48
N SER A 8 3.87 2.72 -8.56
CA SER A 8 4.83 3.21 -9.54
C SER A 8 6.08 3.72 -8.83
N THR A 9 7.24 3.58 -9.49
CA THR A 9 8.53 4.15 -9.03
C THR A 9 9.19 5.01 -10.11
N ASP A 10 8.48 5.27 -11.21
CA ASP A 10 8.99 5.94 -12.42
C ASP A 10 8.18 7.19 -12.79
N GLY A 11 7.54 7.81 -11.80
CA GLY A 11 6.70 9.00 -12.00
C GLY A 11 5.36 8.69 -12.68
N GLY A 12 4.83 7.47 -12.51
CA GLY A 12 3.52 7.06 -13.02
C GLY A 12 3.52 6.54 -14.46
N LYS A 13 4.70 6.28 -15.05
CA LYS A 13 4.81 5.74 -16.42
C LYS A 13 4.43 4.27 -16.48
N SER A 14 4.77 3.50 -15.44
CA SER A 14 4.37 2.10 -15.29
C SER A 14 3.87 1.82 -13.87
N TRP A 15 2.99 0.82 -13.76
CA TRP A 15 2.32 0.45 -12.53
C TRP A 15 2.39 -1.06 -12.33
N THR A 16 2.61 -1.47 -11.09
CA THR A 16 2.59 -2.87 -10.66
C THR A 16 1.58 -3.06 -9.55
N MET A 17 0.86 -4.17 -9.55
CA MET A 17 -0.08 -4.51 -8.49
C MET A 17 0.69 -4.92 -7.23
N MET A 18 0.34 -4.32 -6.09
CA MET A 18 0.89 -4.71 -4.80
C MET A 18 0.05 -5.83 -4.19
N SER A 19 0.73 -6.80 -3.58
CA SER A 19 0.07 -7.76 -2.69
C SER A 19 -0.25 -7.07 -1.37
N VAL A 20 -1.52 -7.09 -0.97
CA VAL A 20 -2.05 -6.43 0.23
C VAL A 20 -2.93 -7.38 1.03
N PRO A 21 -3.08 -7.18 2.36
CA PRO A 21 -3.86 -8.09 3.21
C PRO A 21 -5.36 -8.10 2.91
N HIS A 22 -5.91 -7.02 2.34
CA HIS A 22 -7.34 -6.87 2.05
C HIS A 22 -7.61 -6.43 0.61
N GLY A 23 -8.66 -6.99 0.02
CA GLY A 23 -9.17 -6.60 -1.29
C GLY A 23 -10.25 -5.54 -1.17
N ASP A 24 -9.85 -4.29 -0.90
CA ASP A 24 -10.51 -3.03 -1.32
C ASP A 24 -9.72 -1.90 -0.67
N ASN A 25 -9.01 -1.09 -1.45
CA ASN A 25 -8.04 -0.12 -0.93
C ASN A 25 -8.55 1.30 -1.19
N HIS A 26 -8.57 2.15 -0.16
CA HIS A 26 -9.20 3.48 -0.22
C HIS A 26 -8.17 4.59 -0.11
N ASP A 27 -7.08 4.37 0.63
CA ASP A 27 -6.03 5.35 0.83
C ASP A 27 -4.68 4.69 1.15
N ILE A 28 -3.60 5.44 0.93
CA ILE A 28 -2.25 5.09 1.35
C ILE A 28 -1.48 6.33 1.79
N TRP A 29 -0.90 6.25 2.98
CA TRP A 29 0.05 7.23 3.47
C TRP A 29 1.48 6.71 3.34
N LEU A 30 2.39 7.60 2.92
CA LEU A 30 3.82 7.35 2.83
C LEU A 30 4.56 8.30 3.76
N ASN A 31 5.48 7.78 4.58
CA ASN A 31 6.31 8.64 5.40
C ASN A 31 7.31 9.43 4.52
N PRO A 32 7.27 10.78 4.54
CA PRO A 32 8.12 11.60 3.69
C PRO A 32 9.62 11.49 4.00
N ASN A 33 9.98 11.08 5.22
CA ASN A 33 11.36 10.91 5.65
C ASN A 33 11.84 9.46 5.53
N ASN A 34 10.94 8.50 5.32
CA ASN A 34 11.26 7.09 5.16
C ASN A 34 10.23 6.39 4.26
N PRO A 35 10.47 6.31 2.94
CA PRO A 35 9.49 5.77 1.99
C PRO A 35 9.24 4.26 2.13
N ASP A 36 9.98 3.55 3.00
CA ASP A 36 9.69 2.16 3.34
C ASP A 36 8.56 2.02 4.37
N LEU A 37 8.24 3.09 5.12
CA LEU A 37 7.12 3.11 6.06
C LEU A 37 5.84 3.57 5.35
N LEU A 38 4.89 2.64 5.21
CA LEU A 38 3.60 2.84 4.55
C LEU A 38 2.45 2.50 5.49
N ILE A 39 1.33 3.21 5.37
CA ILE A 39 0.06 2.85 6.01
C ILE A 39 -1.00 2.75 4.91
N GLN A 40 -1.61 1.57 4.76
CA GLN A 40 -2.65 1.29 3.77
C GLN A 40 -4.01 1.15 4.48
N CYS A 41 -5.03 1.86 4.00
CA CYS A 41 -6.38 1.88 4.58
C CYS A 41 -7.38 1.17 3.67
N ASN A 42 -8.16 0.25 4.25
CA ASN A 42 -9.18 -0.58 3.58
C ASN A 42 -10.43 -0.75 4.45
N ASP A 43 -11.47 -1.40 3.93
CA ASP A 43 -12.72 -1.70 4.64
C ASP A 43 -12.54 -2.46 5.97
N GLY A 44 -11.47 -3.25 6.11
CA GLY A 44 -11.14 -4.00 7.33
C GLY A 44 -10.34 -3.20 8.36
N GLY A 45 -9.86 -1.99 8.00
CA GLY A 45 -9.02 -1.16 8.87
C GLY A 45 -7.73 -0.72 8.18
N ALA A 46 -6.62 -0.72 8.91
CA ALA A 46 -5.33 -0.26 8.42
C ALA A 46 -4.24 -1.31 8.59
N ASN A 47 -3.33 -1.38 7.61
CA ASN A 47 -2.15 -2.23 7.66
C ASN A 47 -0.89 -1.36 7.52
N VAL A 48 0.13 -1.68 8.32
CA VAL A 48 1.41 -0.96 8.30
C VAL A 48 2.46 -1.83 7.60
N SER A 49 3.24 -1.23 6.71
CA SER A 49 4.44 -1.84 6.15
C SER A 49 5.67 -1.06 6.60
N HIS A 50 6.74 -1.77 6.97
CA HIS A 50 8.04 -1.20 7.30
C HIS A 50 9.10 -1.48 6.23
N ASN A 51 8.70 -2.00 5.06
CA ASN A 51 9.63 -2.43 4.00
C ASN A 51 9.11 -2.12 2.57
N GLY A 52 8.43 -0.98 2.43
CA GLY A 52 7.96 -0.47 1.14
C GLY A 52 6.82 -1.29 0.54
N GLY A 53 6.07 -1.99 1.39
CA GLY A 53 4.89 -2.79 1.05
C GLY A 53 5.20 -4.19 0.55
N LYS A 54 6.37 -4.76 0.91
CA LYS A 54 6.67 -6.18 0.66
C LYS A 54 5.93 -7.10 1.62
N THR A 55 5.78 -6.67 2.87
CA THR A 55 4.96 -7.32 3.90
C THR A 55 4.19 -6.27 4.71
N TRP A 56 3.12 -6.73 5.37
CA TRP A 56 2.18 -5.89 6.10
C TRP A 56 1.90 -6.48 7.49
N SER A 57 1.59 -5.62 8.46
CA SER A 57 1.03 -6.04 9.76
C SER A 57 -0.32 -6.74 9.57
N SER A 58 -0.79 -7.44 10.60
CA SER A 58 -2.21 -7.81 10.68
C SER A 58 -3.09 -6.55 10.79
N GLN A 59 -4.39 -6.74 10.55
CA GLN A 59 -5.45 -5.77 10.86
C GLN A 59 -5.85 -5.90 12.33
#